data_AF-A0A382LKF7-F1
#
_entry.id   AF-A0A382LKF7-F1
#
_cell.length_a   1.000
_cell.length_b   1.000
_cell.length_c   1.000
_cell.angle_alpha   90.00
_cell.angle_beta   90.00
_cell.angle_gamma   90.00
#
_symmetry.space_group_name_H-M   'P 1'
#
loop_
_entity.id
_entity.type
_entity.pdbx_description
1 polymer ?
#
loop_
_entity_poly.entity_id
_entity_poly.type
_entity_poly.pdbx_seq_one_letter_code
_entity_poly.pdbx_strand_id
1 'polypeptide(L)'
;MGLIPSEKFLLTLKSLANRRVATIGFLGFASGLPLALAGGTLQAWMAVEGVDLKVIGIFSLVGLPYALKFLWAPLLDRYALPFLGGRRGWIFFIQIALMG
;
A
#
# COMPACT_ATOMS: atom_id res chain seq x y z
N MET A 1 -26.63 0.03 -30.92
CA MET A 1 -25.71 -0.78 -31.74
C MET A 1 -24.51 -1.15 -30.86
N GLY A 2 -24.49 -2.36 -30.30
CA GLY A 2 -23.45 -2.78 -29.36
C GLY A 2 -22.15 -3.11 -30.11
N LEU A 3 -21.04 -2.49 -29.70
CA LEU A 3 -19.72 -2.77 -30.27
C LEU A 3 -19.35 -4.24 -30.12
N ILE A 4 -18.73 -4.80 -31.16
CA ILE A 4 -18.27 -6.20 -31.20
C ILE A 4 -17.18 -6.37 -30.12
N PRO A 5 -17.10 -7.52 -29.40
CA PRO A 5 -16.13 -7.72 -28.32
C PRO A 5 -14.67 -7.39 -28.68
N SER A 6 -14.27 -7.61 -29.94
CA SER A 6 -12.94 -7.28 -30.46
C SER A 6 -12.68 -5.78 -30.56
N GLU A 7 -13.69 -4.98 -30.90
CA GLU A 7 -13.57 -3.52 -30.99
C GLU A 7 -13.43 -2.88 -29.60
N LYS A 8 -14.15 -3.40 -28.60
CA LYS A 8 -13.98 -2.99 -27.19
C LYS A 8 -12.56 -3.21 -26.69
N PHE A 9 -11.94 -4.34 -27.06
CA PHE A 9 -10.55 -4.65 -26.69
C PHE A 9 -9.54 -3.68 -27.34
N LEU A 10 -9.72 -3.36 -28.62
CA LEU A 10 -8.85 -2.38 -29.29
C LEU A 10 -9.01 -0.97 -28.71
N LEU A 11 -10.22 -0.60 -28.29
CA LEU A 11 -10.49 0.67 -27.62
C LEU A 11 -9.85 0.75 -26.22
N THR A 12 -9.88 -0.34 -25.44
CA THR A 12 -9.18 -0.38 -24.14
C THR A 12 -7.67 -0.29 -24.30
N LEU A 13 -7.09 -0.98 -25.30
CA LEU A 13 -5.66 -0.85 -25.61
C LEU A 13 -5.28 0.57 -26.03
N LYS A 14 -6.09 1.22 -26.89
CA LYS A 14 -5.88 2.64 -27.24
C LYS A 14 -6.02 3.56 -26.02
N SER A 15 -6.92 3.24 -25.09
CA SER A 15 -7.06 3.98 -23.83
C SER A 15 -5.83 3.84 -22.92
N LEU A 16 -5.16 2.68 -22.90
CA LEU A 16 -3.92 2.49 -22.16
C LEU A 16 -2.76 3.34 -22.71
N ALA A 17 -2.77 3.62 -24.01
CA ALA A 17 -1.79 4.51 -24.67
C ALA A 17 -2.02 6.01 -24.39
N ASN A 18 -3.05 6.38 -23.62
CA ASN A 18 -3.31 7.77 -23.25
C ASN A 18 -2.24 8.27 -22.26
N ARG A 19 -1.72 9.48 -22.48
CA ARG A 19 -0.71 10.13 -21.63
C ARG A 19 -1.09 10.10 -20.14
N ARG A 20 -2.37 10.27 -19.81
CA ARG A 20 -2.85 10.23 -18.41
C ARG A 20 -2.66 8.85 -17.76
N VAL A 21 -2.92 7.78 -18.50
CA VAL A 21 -2.74 6.41 -18.00
C VAL A 21 -1.27 6.11 -17.80
N ALA A 22 -0.42 6.54 -18.74
CA ALA A 22 1.02 6.45 -18.58
C ALA A 22 1.51 7.23 -17.34
N THR A 23 1.06 8.48 -17.15
CA THR A 23 1.43 9.28 -15.97
C THR A 23 0.99 8.63 -14.66
N ILE A 24 -0.23 8.11 -14.58
CA ILE A 24 -0.71 7.40 -13.38
C ILE A 24 0.10 6.11 -13.16
N GLY A 25 0.45 5.39 -14.24
CA GLY A 25 1.31 4.21 -14.16
C GLY A 25 2.69 4.53 -13.61
N PHE A 26 3.36 5.56 -14.14
CA PHE A 26 4.66 6.02 -13.63
C PHE A 26 4.57 6.54 -12.19
N LEU A 27 3.50 7.26 -11.84
CA LEU A 27 3.28 7.74 -10.48
C LEU A 27 3.06 6.57 -9.50
N GLY A 28 2.30 5.56 -9.91
CA GLY A 28 2.10 4.34 -9.13
C GLY A 28 3.41 3.56 -8.94
N PHE A 29 4.20 3.44 -10.01
CA PHE A 29 5.52 2.81 -9.94
C PHE A 29 6.48 3.58 -9.02
N ALA A 30 6.59 4.90 -9.22
CA ALA A 30 7.45 5.77 -8.42
C ALA A 30 7.03 5.84 -6.95
N SER A 31 5.74 5.69 -6.62
CA SER A 31 5.27 5.65 -5.23
C SER A 31 5.43 4.27 -4.57
N GLY A 32 5.41 3.18 -5.33
CA GLY A 32 5.65 1.83 -4.82
C GLY A 32 7.13 1.52 -4.57
N LEU A 33 8.03 2.09 -5.39
CA LEU A 33 9.47 1.86 -5.29
C LEU A 33 10.06 2.21 -3.92
N PRO A 34 9.83 3.41 -3.34
CA PRO A 34 10.37 3.76 -2.03
C PRO A 34 9.97 2.78 -0.93
N LEU A 35 8.73 2.28 -0.95
CA LEU A 35 8.24 1.34 0.07
C LEU A 35 9.00 0.01 0.02
N ALA A 36 9.15 -0.55 -1.19
CA ALA A 36 9.86 -1.81 -1.39
C ALA A 36 11.37 -1.66 -1.15
N LEU A 37 11.96 -0.57 -1.64
CA LEU A 37 13.38 -0.30 -1.50
C LEU A 37 13.75 0.01 -0.05
N ALA A 38 13.00 0.85 0.67
CA ALA A 38 13.31 1.18 2.05
C ALA A 38 13.36 -0.07 2.94
N GLY A 39 12.40 -0.99 2.79
CA GLY A 39 12.39 -2.25 3.52
C GLY A 39 13.60 -3.14 3.19
N GLY A 40 13.91 -3.32 1.89
CA GLY A 40 15.03 -4.15 1.45
C GLY A 40 16.40 -3.55 1.79
N THR A 41 16.56 -2.24 1.59
CA THR A 41 17.80 -1.50 1.92
C THR A 41 18.07 -1.53 3.42
N LEU A 42 17.05 -1.35 4.26
CA LEU A 42 17.23 -1.43 5.71
C LEU A 42 17.66 -2.84 6.15
N GLN A 43 17.07 -3.89 5.57
CA GLN A 43 17.50 -5.27 5.83
C GLN A 43 18.94 -5.52 5.38
N ALA A 44 19.34 -5.00 4.22
CA ALA A 44 20.71 -5.09 3.74
C ALA A 44 21.70 -4.35 4.65
N TRP A 45 21.35 -3.15 5.14
CA TRP A 45 22.18 -2.41 6.10
C TRP A 45 22.31 -3.15 7.44
N MET A 46 21.23 -3.70 7.97
CA MET A 46 21.29 -4.52 9.19
C MET A 46 22.24 -5.72 9.01
N ALA A 47 22.21 -6.37 7.84
CA ALA A 47 23.12 -7.47 7.54
C ALA A 47 24.60 -7.01 7.48
N VAL A 48 24.87 -5.84 6.91
CA VAL A 48 26.22 -5.26 6.83
C VAL A 48 26.75 -4.84 8.20
N GLU A 49 25.90 -4.30 9.07
CA GLU A 49 26.22 -3.95 10.47
C GLU A 49 26.38 -5.19 11.38
N GLY A 50 26.19 -6.40 10.85
CA GLY A 50 26.37 -7.64 11.61
C GLY A 50 25.21 -7.99 12.54
N VAL A 51 24.01 -7.44 12.30
CA VAL A 51 22.79 -7.82 13.04
C VAL A 51 22.45 -9.29 12.77
N ASP A 52 22.08 -10.04 13.81
CA ASP A 52 21.68 -11.44 13.69
C ASP A 52 20.53 -11.61 12.70
N LEU A 53 20.64 -12.62 11.82
CA LEU A 53 19.63 -12.98 10.84
C LEU A 53 18.26 -13.25 11.49
N LYS A 54 18.23 -13.75 12.73
CA LYS A 54 16.98 -13.91 13.49
C LYS A 54 16.29 -12.57 13.72
N VAL A 55 17.04 -11.52 14.05
CA VAL A 55 16.50 -10.17 14.29
C VAL A 55 16.01 -9.57 12.97
N ILE A 56 16.76 -9.73 11.88
CA ILE A 56 16.33 -9.31 10.53
C ILE A 56 15.04 -10.03 10.12
N GLY A 57 14.95 -11.33 10.40
CA GLY A 57 13.75 -12.13 10.16
C GLY A 57 12.54 -11.65 10.97
N ILE A 58 12.73 -11.34 12.26
CA ILE A 58 11.67 -10.74 13.09
C ILE A 58 11.27 -9.36 12.55
N PHE A 59 12.22 -8.54 12.10
CA PHE A 59 11.95 -7.23 11.53
C PHE A 59 11.09 -7.31 10.26
N SER A 60 11.23 -8.38 9.46
CA SER A 60 10.37 -8.59 8.29
C SER A 60 8.88 -8.69 8.64
N LEU A 61 8.54 -9.07 9.88
CA LEU A 61 7.17 -9.15 10.37
C LEU A 61 6.50 -7.78 10.53
N VAL A 62 7.24 -6.68 10.45
CA VAL A 62 6.67 -5.31 10.38
C VAL A 62 5.72 -5.15 9.19
N GLY A 63 5.86 -5.98 8.14
CA GLY A 63 4.91 -6.03 7.02
C GLY A 63 3.59 -6.76 7.32
N LEU A 64 3.47 -7.51 8.42
CA LEU A 64 2.26 -8.28 8.75
C LEU A 64 0.99 -7.45 8.86
N PRO A 65 0.97 -6.27 9.51
CA PRO A 65 -0.22 -5.43 9.53
C PRO A 65 -0.69 -5.06 8.12
N TYR A 66 0.24 -4.86 7.18
CA TYR A 66 -0.10 -4.59 5.78
C TYR A 66 -0.65 -5.84 5.07
N ALA A 67 -0.02 -7.00 5.26
CA ALA A 67 -0.45 -8.27 4.67
C ALA A 67 -1.84 -8.72 5.19
N LEU A 68 -2.08 -8.53 6.48
CA LEU A 68 -3.32 -8.91 7.16
C LEU A 68 -4.39 -7.82 7.09
N LYS A 69 -4.24 -6.80 6.22
CA LYS A 69 -5.23 -5.72 6.11
C LYS A 69 -6.65 -6.22 5.86
N PHE A 70 -6.82 -7.33 5.15
CA PHE A 70 -8.14 -7.89 4.85
C PHE A 70 -8.85 -8.40 6.11
N LEU A 71 -8.10 -8.80 7.14
CA LEU A 71 -8.65 -9.36 8.38
C LEU A 71 -9.10 -8.24 9.32
N TRP A 72 -8.29 -7.19 9.47
CA TRP A 72 -8.59 -6.10 10.41
C TRP A 72 -9.33 -4.92 9.79
N ALA A 73 -9.27 -4.71 8.46
CA ALA A 73 -9.99 -3.60 7.83
C ALA A 73 -11.51 -3.65 8.07
N PRO A 74 -12.21 -4.81 7.96
CA PRO A 74 -13.64 -4.88 8.27
C PRO A 74 -13.97 -4.55 9.73
N LEU A 75 -13.06 -4.88 10.65
CA LEU A 75 -13.21 -4.55 12.06
C LEU A 75 -13.15 -3.02 12.25
N LEU A 76 -12.11 -2.40 11.69
CA LEU A 76 -11.89 -0.95 11.75
C LEU A 76 -12.98 -0.15 11.03
N ASP A 77 -13.49 -0.65 9.91
CA ASP A 77 -14.59 -0.02 9.17
C ASP A 77 -15.95 -0.14 9.90
N ARG A 78 -16.16 -1.20 10.68
CA ARG A 78 -17.39 -1.39 11.47
C ARG A 78 -17.43 -0.52 12.72
N TYR A 79 -16.29 -0.31 13.37
CA TYR A 79 -16.18 0.54 14.56
C TYR A 79 -15.78 1.96 14.19
N ALA A 80 -16.67 2.69 13.48
CA ALA A 80 -16.44 4.09 13.17
C ALA A 80 -16.56 4.96 14.45
N LEU A 81 -15.52 5.73 14.77
CA LEU A 81 -15.55 6.67 15.90
C LEU A 81 -16.63 7.74 15.67
N PRO A 82 -17.53 7.97 16.65
CA PRO A 82 -18.77 8.72 16.43
C PRO A 82 -18.57 10.22 16.13
N PHE A 83 -17.40 10.80 16.43
CA PHE A 83 -17.21 12.26 16.41
C PHE A 83 -16.56 12.82 15.12
N LEU A 84 -15.80 12.02 14.36
CA LEU A 84 -14.96 12.54 13.25
C LEU A 84 -15.20 11.81 11.91
N GLY A 85 -16.13 10.85 11.85
CA GLY A 85 -16.34 9.96 10.71
C GLY A 85 -15.32 8.81 10.66
N GLY A 86 -15.63 7.77 9.88
CA GLY A 86 -14.90 6.49 9.90
C GLY A 86 -13.38 6.63 9.76
N ARG A 87 -12.89 7.13 8.62
CA ARG A 87 -11.42 7.21 8.37
C ARG A 87 -10.71 8.27 9.22
N ARG A 88 -11.31 9.44 9.42
CA ARG A 88 -10.64 10.57 10.09
C ARG A 88 -10.54 10.35 11.60
N GLY A 89 -11.55 9.73 12.21
CA GLY A 89 -11.53 9.36 13.61
C GLY A 89 -10.42 8.37 13.94
N TRP A 90 -10.24 7.34 13.11
CA TRP A 90 -9.16 6.36 13.29
C TRP A 90 -7.76 6.96 13.10
N ILE A 91 -7.59 7.87 12.13
CA ILE A 91 -6.31 8.58 11.97
C ILE A 91 -6.01 9.38 13.24
N PHE A 92 -6.97 10.16 13.76
CA PHE A 92 -6.77 10.95 14.97
C PHE A 92 -6.48 10.09 16.20
N PHE A 93 -7.20 8.97 16.35
CA PHE A 93 -6.99 8.02 17.44
C PHE A 93 -5.59 7.41 17.40
N ILE A 94 -5.13 6.95 16.24
CA ILE A 94 -3.78 6.39 16.08
C ILE A 94 -2.71 7.44 16.33
N GLN A 95 -2.92 8.68 15.89
CA GLN A 95 -1.99 9.79 16.14
C GLN A 95 -1.83 10.07 17.64
N ILE A 96 -2.93 10.09 18.41
CA ILE A 96 -2.87 10.22 19.88
C ILE A 96 -2.20 9.01 20.51
N ALA A 97 -2.55 7.80 20.07
CA ALA A 97 -1.97 6.56 20.61
C ALA A 97 -0.45 6.46 20.39
N LEU A 98 0.07 7.07 19.31
CA LEU A 98 1.51 7.15 19.02
C LEU A 98 2.22 8.30 19.74
N MET A 99 1.50 9.32 20.22
CA MET A 99 2.05 10.49 20.92
C MET A 99 2.25 10.27 22.43
N GLY A 100 1.76 9.15 22.98
CA GLY A 100 2.03 8.71 24.36
C GLY A 100 3.19 7.73 24.42
#